data_AF-A0A0M7DL87-F1
#
_entry.id   AF-A0A0M7DL87-F1
#
_cell.length_a   1.000
_cell.length_b   1.000
_cell.length_c   1.000
_cell.angle_alpha   90.00
_cell.angle_beta   90.00
_cell.angle_gamma   90.00
#
_symmetry.space_group_name_H-M   'P 1'
#
loop_
_entity.id
_entity.type
_entity.pdbx_description
1 polymer ?
#
loop_
_entity_poly.entity_id
_entity_poly.type
_entity_poly.pdbx_seq_one_letter_code
_entity_poly.pdbx_strand_id
1 'polypeptide(L)'
;MPSRNCPELTAEMVRELLEYDPTTGLLTWKTCRKKVQKGSVAGSVCGNGRKLYVKVRIGRLYRAHRLIWLIVTGEWPKYHIDHVDNDGTNNRWSNLRLATLNQNQHNRELSRANLTGYKGVSRANNLSKPYRANITIGRERRHLGYYRSAEEAAHAYDESARELFGEYARLNFPHENELAARKLLPVCAIDVMKTEAA
;
A
#
# COMPACT_ATOMS: atom_id res chain seq x y z
N MET A 1 -6.04 18.54 -22.27
CA MET A 1 -7.29 18.83 -22.99
C MET A 1 -8.21 17.62 -22.85
N PRO A 2 -9.34 17.68 -22.13
CA PRO A 2 -10.29 16.56 -22.16
C PRO A 2 -11.08 16.62 -23.47
N SER A 3 -11.04 15.52 -24.23
CA SER A 3 -11.82 15.34 -25.46
C SER A 3 -13.32 15.17 -25.16
N ARG A 4 -14.14 15.69 -26.07
CA ARG A 4 -15.59 15.86 -26.02
C ARG A 4 -16.39 14.54 -25.88
N ASN A 5 -17.43 14.58 -25.04
CA ASN A 5 -18.64 13.73 -24.98
C ASN A 5 -18.51 12.21 -24.72
N CYS A 6 -17.86 11.82 -23.63
CA CYS A 6 -18.21 10.56 -22.95
C CYS A 6 -18.75 10.92 -21.55
N PRO A 7 -19.98 10.53 -21.17
CA PRO A 7 -20.48 10.82 -19.83
C PRO A 7 -19.51 10.25 -18.80
N GLU A 8 -19.18 11.05 -17.79
CA GLU A 8 -18.34 10.60 -16.70
C GLU A 8 -19.03 9.41 -16.00
N LEU A 9 -18.30 8.32 -15.84
CA LEU A 9 -18.82 7.11 -15.22
C LEU A 9 -19.20 7.43 -13.76
N THR A 10 -20.49 7.37 -13.43
CA THR A 10 -21.02 7.69 -12.10
C THR A 10 -21.00 6.46 -11.18
N ALA A 11 -21.18 6.68 -9.88
CA ALA A 11 -21.23 5.58 -8.91
C ALA A 11 -22.42 4.64 -9.17
N GLU A 12 -23.58 5.18 -9.55
CA GLU A 12 -24.80 4.44 -9.87
C GLU A 12 -24.54 3.48 -11.03
N MET A 13 -23.98 4.00 -12.13
CA MET A 13 -23.62 3.19 -13.31
C MET A 13 -22.64 2.07 -12.95
N VAL A 14 -21.68 2.32 -12.05
CA VAL A 14 -20.73 1.28 -11.62
C VAL A 14 -21.41 0.24 -10.74
N ARG A 15 -22.28 0.64 -9.80
CA ARG A 15 -23.03 -0.26 -8.92
C ARG A 15 -24.08 -1.10 -9.65
N GLU A 16 -24.55 -0.66 -10.81
CA GLU A 16 -25.38 -1.48 -11.71
C GLU A 16 -24.56 -2.59 -12.38
N LEU A 17 -23.30 -2.31 -12.72
CA LEU A 17 -22.43 -3.23 -13.45
C LEU A 17 -21.64 -4.18 -12.55
N LEU A 18 -21.20 -3.70 -11.38
CA LEU A 18 -20.26 -4.36 -10.49
C LEU A 18 -20.80 -4.48 -9.08
N GLU A 19 -20.42 -5.57 -8.43
CA GLU A 19 -20.55 -5.78 -6.99
C GLU A 19 -19.15 -5.81 -6.37
N TYR A 20 -19.02 -5.26 -5.17
CA TYR A 20 -17.77 -5.18 -4.43
C TYR A 20 -17.92 -5.89 -3.09
N ASP A 21 -17.00 -6.81 -2.79
CA ASP A 21 -16.87 -7.41 -1.48
C ASP A 21 -15.69 -6.75 -0.71
N PRO A 22 -15.97 -6.00 0.39
CA PRO A 22 -14.94 -5.30 1.16
C PRO A 22 -13.97 -6.24 1.89
N THR A 23 -14.38 -7.47 2.19
CA THR A 23 -13.60 -8.45 2.95
C THR A 23 -12.57 -9.13 2.07
N THR A 24 -12.95 -9.51 0.85
CA THR A 24 -12.04 -10.15 -0.12
C THR A 24 -11.33 -9.15 -1.01
N GLY A 25 -11.91 -7.97 -1.20
CA GLY A 25 -11.40 -6.95 -2.12
C GLY A 25 -11.75 -7.21 -3.59
N LEU A 26 -12.63 -8.18 -3.87
CA LEU A 26 -12.98 -8.58 -5.22
C LEU A 26 -14.11 -7.72 -5.79
N LEU A 27 -14.01 -7.46 -7.09
CA LEU A 27 -15.11 -6.94 -7.89
C LEU A 27 -15.68 -8.08 -8.72
N THR A 28 -17.00 -8.22 -8.79
CA THR A 28 -17.67 -9.23 -9.64
C THR A 28 -18.70 -8.56 -10.56
N TRP A 29 -18.94 -9.16 -11.73
CA TRP A 29 -19.92 -8.64 -12.69
C TRP A 29 -21.36 -8.98 -12.29
N LYS A 30 -22.22 -7.97 -12.11
CA LYS A 30 -23.65 -8.18 -11.80
C LYS A 30 -24.47 -8.56 -13.03
N THR A 31 -24.01 -8.18 -14.21
CA THR A 31 -24.69 -8.41 -15.49
C THR A 31 -23.83 -9.21 -16.44
N CYS A 32 -24.47 -10.05 -17.26
CA CYS A 32 -23.78 -10.70 -18.37
C CYS A 32 -23.37 -9.63 -19.40
N ARG A 33 -22.15 -9.76 -19.93
CA ARG A 33 -21.65 -8.94 -21.04
C ARG A 33 -21.11 -9.86 -22.12
N LYS A 34 -20.90 -9.33 -23.34
CA LYS A 34 -20.56 -10.12 -24.55
C LYS A 34 -19.68 -11.36 -24.32
N LYS A 35 -18.55 -11.21 -23.61
CA LYS A 35 -17.59 -12.30 -23.32
C LYS A 35 -17.41 -12.57 -21.82
N VAL A 36 -18.37 -12.16 -20.99
CA VAL A 36 -18.23 -12.16 -19.53
C VAL A 36 -19.52 -12.66 -18.90
N GLN A 37 -19.39 -13.71 -18.08
CA GLN A 37 -20.51 -14.28 -17.33
C GLN A 37 -20.82 -13.46 -16.07
N LYS A 38 -22.10 -13.37 -15.72
CA LYS A 38 -22.54 -12.83 -14.42
C LYS A 38 -21.86 -13.61 -13.28
N GLY A 39 -21.43 -12.91 -12.24
CA GLY A 39 -20.74 -13.44 -11.07
C GLY A 39 -19.22 -13.62 -11.23
N SER A 40 -18.69 -13.55 -12.46
CA SER A 40 -17.24 -13.68 -12.67
C SER A 40 -16.46 -12.50 -12.10
N VAL A 41 -15.23 -12.75 -11.63
CA VAL A 41 -14.33 -11.71 -11.11
C VAL A 41 -13.99 -10.71 -12.22
N ALA A 42 -14.12 -9.43 -11.90
CA ALA A 42 -13.91 -8.33 -12.82
C ALA A 42 -12.45 -7.88 -12.85
N GLY A 43 -11.93 -7.76 -14.07
CA GLY A 43 -10.62 -7.19 -14.35
C GLY A 43 -9.51 -8.21 -14.49
N SER A 44 -8.31 -7.72 -14.74
CA SER A 44 -7.09 -8.52 -14.86
C SER A 44 -5.92 -7.84 -14.18
N VAL A 45 -5.03 -8.67 -13.63
CA VAL A 45 -3.80 -8.19 -12.99
C VAL A 45 -2.80 -7.76 -14.07
N CYS A 46 -2.33 -6.52 -14.00
CA CYS A 46 -1.30 -6.01 -14.91
C CYS A 46 -0.47 -4.90 -14.24
N GLY A 47 0.77 -4.74 -14.68
CA GLY A 47 1.70 -3.76 -14.13
C GLY A 47 2.94 -3.60 -14.99
N ASN A 48 3.95 -2.92 -14.46
CA ASN A 48 5.21 -2.61 -15.16
C ASN A 48 6.42 -3.34 -14.52
N GLY A 49 6.20 -4.50 -13.90
CA GLY A 49 7.21 -5.27 -13.19
C GLY A 49 7.67 -4.67 -11.85
N ARG A 50 7.29 -3.43 -11.51
CA ARG A 50 7.53 -2.82 -10.18
C ARG A 50 6.33 -2.92 -9.26
N LYS A 51 5.11 -2.78 -9.78
CA LYS A 51 3.88 -2.92 -9.01
C LYS A 51 2.76 -3.42 -9.93
N LEU A 52 2.02 -4.41 -9.46
CA LEU A 52 0.87 -4.97 -10.13
C LEU A 52 -0.41 -4.30 -9.63
N TYR A 53 -1.41 -4.20 -10.51
CA TYR A 53 -2.74 -3.70 -10.16
C TYR A 53 -3.80 -4.51 -10.88
N VAL A 54 -4.95 -4.71 -10.24
CA VAL A 54 -6.16 -5.16 -10.93
C VAL A 54 -6.72 -3.98 -11.73
N LYS A 55 -6.99 -4.20 -13.03
CA LYS A 55 -7.63 -3.19 -13.89
C LYS A 55 -8.90 -3.74 -14.53
N VAL A 56 -9.94 -2.91 -14.55
CA VAL A 56 -11.27 -3.27 -15.08
C VAL A 56 -11.60 -2.36 -16.26
N ARG A 57 -12.15 -2.92 -17.35
CA ARG A 57 -12.56 -2.16 -18.53
C ARG A 57 -14.06 -1.90 -18.52
N ILE A 58 -14.44 -0.63 -18.45
CA ILE A 58 -15.83 -0.13 -18.56
C ILE A 58 -15.80 1.08 -19.50
N GLY A 59 -15.92 0.85 -20.82
CA GLY A 59 -15.65 1.87 -21.86
C GLY A 59 -14.16 2.21 -21.97
N ARG A 60 -13.55 2.66 -20.86
CA ARG A 60 -12.09 2.86 -20.67
C ARG A 60 -11.56 1.93 -19.58
N LEU A 61 -10.23 1.89 -19.44
CA LEU A 61 -9.54 1.05 -18.45
C LEU A 61 -9.36 1.83 -17.13
N TYR A 62 -9.81 1.25 -16.01
CA TYR A 62 -9.68 1.82 -14.67
C TYR A 62 -8.89 0.89 -13.76
N ARG A 63 -8.24 1.44 -12.73
CA ARG A 63 -7.68 0.64 -11.63
C ARG A 63 -8.81 0.25 -10.67
N ALA A 64 -8.84 -1.01 -10.23
CA ALA A 64 -9.91 -1.55 -9.39
C ALA A 64 -10.14 -0.74 -8.12
N HIS A 65 -9.08 -0.41 -7.36
CA HIS A 65 -9.20 0.39 -6.14
C HIS A 65 -9.90 1.74 -6.33
N ARG A 66 -9.80 2.39 -7.50
CA ARG A 66 -10.52 3.66 -7.77
C ARG A 66 -12.01 3.43 -8.03
N LEU A 67 -12.36 2.32 -8.69
CA LEU A 67 -13.76 1.91 -8.85
C LEU A 67 -14.37 1.53 -7.50
N ILE A 68 -13.61 0.81 -6.68
CA ILE A 68 -14.01 0.44 -5.31
C ILE A 68 -14.31 1.68 -4.49
N TRP A 69 -13.43 2.68 -4.52
CA TRP A 69 -13.67 3.95 -3.85
C TRP A 69 -14.95 4.64 -4.33
N LEU A 70 -15.18 4.69 -5.65
CA LEU A 70 -16.40 5.25 -6.22
C LEU A 70 -17.65 4.47 -5.76
N ILE A 71 -17.58 3.14 -5.73
CA ILE A 71 -18.68 2.27 -5.27
C ILE A 71 -19.00 2.52 -3.80
N VAL A 72 -17.99 2.63 -2.94
CA VAL A 72 -18.17 2.77 -1.49
C VAL A 72 -18.57 4.19 -1.11
N THR A 73 -17.89 5.20 -1.66
CA THR A 73 -18.07 6.61 -1.23
C THR A 73 -19.06 7.39 -2.08
N GLY A 74 -19.39 6.93 -3.28
CA GLY A 74 -20.23 7.66 -4.23
C GLY A 74 -19.48 8.72 -5.05
N GLU A 75 -18.23 9.03 -4.70
CA GLU A 75 -17.44 10.08 -5.37
C GLU A 75 -16.11 9.53 -5.90
N TRP A 76 -15.58 10.18 -6.94
CA TRP A 76 -14.22 9.87 -7.38
C TRP A 76 -13.20 10.39 -6.36
N PRO A 77 -12.13 9.62 -6.07
CA PRO A 77 -11.15 10.04 -5.08
C PRO A 77 -10.40 11.28 -5.60
N LYS A 78 -10.44 12.34 -4.79
CA LYS A 78 -9.72 13.61 -5.02
C LYS A 78 -8.20 13.42 -5.10
N TYR A 79 -7.68 12.44 -4.35
CA TYR A 79 -6.25 12.13 -4.27
C TYR A 79 -5.94 10.72 -4.79
N HIS A 80 -4.77 10.19 -4.44
CA HIS A 80 -4.42 8.80 -4.71
C HIS A 80 -5.07 7.88 -3.67
N ILE A 81 -5.26 6.63 -4.05
CA ILE A 81 -5.60 5.56 -3.11
C ILE A 81 -4.33 4.73 -2.97
N ASP A 82 -3.80 4.71 -1.76
CA ASP A 82 -2.66 3.90 -1.37
C ASP A 82 -3.14 2.55 -0.83
N HIS A 83 -2.30 1.54 -1.01
CA HIS A 83 -2.49 0.19 -0.47
C HIS A 83 -1.59 0.08 0.76
N VAL A 84 -2.16 -0.13 1.95
CA VAL A 84 -1.38 -0.13 3.21
C VAL A 84 -0.23 -1.14 3.15
N ASP A 85 -0.48 -2.34 2.63
CA ASP A 85 0.53 -3.39 2.42
C ASP A 85 1.47 -3.17 1.21
N ASN A 86 1.21 -2.14 0.40
CA ASN A 86 1.83 -1.84 -0.90
C ASN A 86 1.55 -2.87 -2.01
N ASP A 87 0.69 -3.86 -1.80
CA ASP A 87 0.22 -4.78 -2.83
C ASP A 87 -0.97 -4.16 -3.59
N GLY A 88 -0.71 -3.72 -4.82
CA GLY A 88 -1.74 -3.13 -5.67
C GLY A 88 -2.84 -4.09 -6.15
N THR A 89 -2.73 -5.38 -5.82
CA THR A 89 -3.73 -6.41 -6.10
C THR A 89 -4.64 -6.70 -4.91
N ASN A 90 -4.22 -6.39 -3.68
CA ASN A 90 -5.04 -6.52 -2.48
C ASN A 90 -5.99 -5.33 -2.32
N ASN A 91 -7.19 -5.40 -2.90
CA ASN A 91 -8.14 -4.29 -2.86
C ASN A 91 -9.21 -4.41 -1.75
N ARG A 92 -8.89 -5.10 -0.64
CA ARG A 92 -9.75 -5.12 0.56
C ARG A 92 -9.93 -3.70 1.09
N TRP A 93 -11.12 -3.37 1.59
CA TRP A 93 -11.41 -1.99 2.00
C TRP A 93 -10.48 -1.51 3.12
N SER A 94 -10.19 -2.40 4.07
CA SER A 94 -9.24 -2.15 5.16
C SER A 94 -7.79 -1.94 4.70
N ASN A 95 -7.45 -2.34 3.48
CA ASN A 95 -6.12 -2.13 2.90
C ASN A 95 -6.04 -0.86 2.04
N LEU A 96 -7.15 -0.14 1.82
CA LEU A 96 -7.18 1.07 0.99
C LEU A 96 -7.27 2.32 1.86
N ARG A 97 -6.50 3.35 1.51
CA ARG A 97 -6.56 4.67 2.16
C ARG A 97 -6.32 5.81 1.19
N LEU A 98 -6.87 6.99 1.48
CA LEU A 98 -6.50 8.20 0.72
C LEU A 98 -5.07 8.60 1.05
N ALA A 99 -4.32 8.97 0.02
CA ALA A 99 -2.97 9.46 0.18
C ALA A 99 -2.68 10.58 -0.81
N THR A 100 -1.92 11.56 -0.35
CA THR A 100 -1.21 12.48 -1.23
C THR A 100 -0.11 11.74 -2.00
N LEU A 101 0.42 12.37 -3.05
CA LEU A 101 1.58 11.84 -3.78
C LEU A 101 2.80 11.60 -2.89
N ASN A 102 3.02 12.44 -1.87
CA ASN A 102 4.16 12.29 -0.96
C ASN A 102 3.94 11.14 0.02
N GLN A 103 2.74 11.04 0.61
CA GLN A 103 2.37 9.94 1.50
C GLN A 103 2.49 8.58 0.81
N ASN A 104 1.97 8.43 -0.42
CA ASN A 104 2.12 7.18 -1.18
C ASN A 104 3.60 6.86 -1.49
N GLN A 105 4.44 7.88 -1.71
CA GLN A 105 5.89 7.67 -1.87
C GLN A 105 6.57 7.20 -0.58
N HIS A 106 6.09 7.63 0.59
CA HIS A 106 6.60 7.13 1.87
C HIS A 106 6.33 5.62 2.04
N ASN A 107 5.24 5.09 1.46
CA ASN A 107 4.95 3.66 1.45
C ASN A 107 5.68 2.86 0.34
N ARG A 108 6.49 3.51 -0.49
CA ARG A 108 7.15 2.83 -1.63
C ARG A 108 8.11 1.74 -1.19
N GLU A 109 8.14 0.66 -1.96
CA GLU A 109 9.15 -0.39 -1.91
C GLU A 109 10.58 0.11 -2.12
N LEU A 110 11.52 -0.75 -1.73
CA LEU A 110 12.94 -0.56 -1.96
C LEU A 110 13.24 -0.47 -3.46
N SER A 111 14.19 0.40 -3.80
CA SER A 111 14.72 0.41 -5.15
C SER A 111 15.46 -0.90 -5.41
N ARG A 112 15.34 -1.45 -6.63
CA ARG A 112 16.13 -2.61 -7.08
C ARG A 112 17.65 -2.35 -7.06
N ALA A 113 18.06 -1.07 -7.05
CA ALA A 113 19.45 -0.67 -6.93
C ALA A 113 19.92 -0.51 -5.48
N ASN A 114 19.04 -0.73 -4.49
CA ASN A 114 19.43 -0.71 -3.08
C ASN A 114 20.26 -1.97 -2.78
N LEU A 115 21.50 -1.76 -2.35
CA LEU A 115 22.46 -2.85 -2.06
C LEU A 115 22.52 -3.23 -0.59
N THR A 116 21.89 -2.45 0.29
CA THR A 116 21.94 -2.67 1.75
C THR A 116 20.79 -3.54 2.23
N GLY A 117 19.72 -3.70 1.43
CA GLY A 117 18.49 -4.40 1.84
C GLY A 117 17.56 -3.54 2.70
N TYR A 118 17.99 -2.34 3.10
CA TYR A 118 17.26 -1.48 4.04
C TYR A 118 16.93 -0.11 3.45
N LYS A 119 15.72 0.36 3.75
CA LYS A 119 15.15 1.61 3.27
C LYS A 119 15.82 2.79 3.97
N GLY A 120 16.14 3.81 3.19
CA GLY A 120 16.88 4.98 3.68
C GLY A 120 18.37 4.73 3.96
N VAL A 121 18.83 3.48 3.87
CA VAL A 121 20.23 3.12 4.14
C VAL A 121 21.02 3.03 2.85
N SER A 122 22.24 3.55 2.88
CA SER A 122 23.21 3.39 1.78
C SER A 122 24.63 3.34 2.34
N ARG A 123 25.56 2.78 1.56
CA ARG A 123 26.99 2.80 1.90
C ARG A 123 27.54 4.22 1.82
N ALA A 124 28.49 4.52 2.69
CA ALA A 124 29.22 5.78 2.76
C ALA A 124 30.72 5.53 2.77
N ASN A 125 31.49 6.55 2.40
CA ASN A 125 32.96 6.53 2.42
C ASN A 125 33.47 6.85 3.83
N ASN A 126 33.06 6.07 4.83
CA ASN A 126 33.53 6.18 6.21
C ASN A 126 33.91 4.79 6.71
N LEU A 127 35.19 4.57 7.01
CA LEU A 127 35.72 3.26 7.39
C LEU A 127 35.17 2.76 8.73
N SER A 128 34.97 3.67 9.69
CA SER A 128 34.48 3.32 11.04
C SER A 128 32.96 3.13 11.10
N LYS A 129 32.23 3.82 10.21
CA LYS A 129 30.77 3.85 10.16
C LYS A 129 30.30 3.86 8.70
N PRO A 130 30.39 2.72 7.99
CA PRO A 130 30.24 2.65 6.54
C PRO A 130 28.79 2.76 6.06
N TYR A 131 27.82 2.85 6.96
CA TYR A 131 26.40 2.96 6.62
C TYR A 131 25.88 4.34 7.00
N ARG A 132 25.15 4.98 6.10
CA ARG A 132 24.42 6.22 6.39
C ARG A 132 22.93 6.02 6.25
N ALA A 133 22.16 6.62 7.14
CA ALA A 133 20.71 6.70 7.05
C ALA A 133 20.29 8.09 6.58
N ASN A 134 19.33 8.15 5.65
CA ASN A 134 18.70 9.39 5.23
C ASN A 134 17.19 9.19 5.05
N ILE A 135 16.43 10.24 5.29
CA ILE A 135 14.98 10.28 5.09
C ILE A 135 14.62 11.47 4.19
N THR A 136 13.68 11.28 3.27
CA THR A 136 13.24 12.35 2.36
C THR A 136 11.85 12.82 2.75
N ILE A 137 11.71 14.11 3.01
CA ILE A 137 10.45 14.77 3.34
C ILE A 137 10.14 15.74 2.21
N GLY A 138 9.09 15.46 1.42
CA GLY A 138 8.81 16.21 0.20
C GLY A 138 9.98 16.12 -0.80
N ARG A 139 10.72 17.22 -0.97
CA ARG A 139 11.89 17.30 -1.87
C ARG A 139 13.23 17.35 -1.13
N GLU A 140 13.19 17.44 0.19
CA GLU A 140 14.38 17.64 1.01
C GLU A 140 14.85 16.32 1.62
N ARG A 141 16.16 16.08 1.56
CA ARG A 141 16.79 14.90 2.16
C ARG A 141 17.43 15.28 3.48
N ARG A 142 16.93 14.71 4.56
CA ARG A 142 17.49 14.85 5.91
C ARG A 142 18.45 13.70 6.20
N HIS A 143 19.65 14.05 6.68
CA HIS A 143 20.63 13.10 7.14
C HIS A 143 20.35 12.68 8.58
N LEU A 144 20.32 11.37 8.83
CA LEU A 144 20.02 10.79 10.14
C LEU A 144 21.27 10.26 10.86
N GLY A 145 22.44 10.31 10.21
CA GLY A 145 23.71 9.90 10.79
C GLY A 145 24.42 8.76 10.06
N TYR A 146 25.56 8.39 10.64
CA TYR A 146 26.42 7.28 10.21
C TYR A 146 26.45 6.20 11.30
N TYR A 147 26.49 4.94 10.86
CA TYR A 147 26.33 3.75 11.68
C TYR A 147 27.34 2.66 11.29
N ARG A 148 27.61 1.74 12.22
CA ARG A 148 28.58 0.66 12.02
C ARG A 148 28.00 -0.47 11.20
N SER A 149 26.70 -0.73 11.36
CA SER A 149 25.95 -1.73 10.60
C SER A 149 24.81 -1.12 9.78
N ALA A 150 24.30 -1.89 8.82
CA ALA A 150 23.17 -1.48 8.00
C ALA A 150 21.86 -1.51 8.82
N GLU A 151 21.78 -2.46 9.75
CA GLU A 151 20.70 -2.68 10.70
C GLU A 151 20.54 -1.48 11.64
N GLU A 152 21.63 -1.00 12.25
CA GLU A 152 21.61 0.21 13.11
C GLU A 152 21.07 1.42 12.34
N ALA A 153 21.54 1.61 11.10
CA ALA A 153 21.05 2.68 10.24
C ALA A 153 19.57 2.51 9.88
N ALA A 154 19.10 1.27 9.73
CA ALA A 154 17.72 0.95 9.42
C ALA A 154 16.77 1.21 10.60
N HIS A 155 17.20 0.93 11.84
CA HIS A 155 16.43 1.31 13.04
C HIS A 155 16.31 2.83 13.18
N ALA A 156 17.40 3.57 12.95
CA ALA A 156 17.36 5.04 12.96
C ALA A 156 16.41 5.60 11.88
N TYR A 157 16.36 4.96 10.71
CA TYR A 157 15.38 5.29 9.69
C TYR A 157 13.95 5.00 10.15
N ASP A 158 13.69 3.82 10.74
CA ASP A 158 12.36 3.40 11.17
C ASP A 158 11.80 4.30 12.28
N GLU A 159 12.64 4.71 13.23
CA GLU A 159 12.29 5.69 14.26
C GLU A 159 11.85 7.02 13.62
N SER A 160 12.68 7.58 12.75
CA SER A 160 12.39 8.82 12.04
C SER A 160 11.15 8.71 11.13
N ALA A 161 10.98 7.57 10.45
CA ALA A 161 9.85 7.34 9.55
C ALA A 161 8.53 7.23 10.32
N ARG A 162 8.54 6.58 11.50
CA ARG A 162 7.37 6.48 12.37
C ARG A 162 6.93 7.86 12.87
N GLU A 163 7.88 8.67 13.31
CA GLU A 163 7.60 10.03 13.79
C GLU A 163 7.08 10.94 12.67
N LEU A 164 7.74 10.91 11.50
CA LEU A 164 7.47 11.88 10.43
C LEU A 164 6.32 11.47 9.50
N PHE A 165 6.13 10.18 9.23
CA PHE A 165 5.17 9.70 8.24
C PHE A 165 3.97 8.97 8.87
N GLY A 166 4.05 8.61 10.16
CA GLY A 166 2.98 7.94 10.88
C GLY A 166 2.55 6.64 10.19
N GLU A 167 1.24 6.49 9.96
CA GLU A 167 0.67 5.32 9.30
C GLU A 167 1.18 5.09 7.86
N TYR A 168 1.69 6.12 7.17
CA TYR A 168 2.20 6.01 5.80
C TYR A 168 3.65 5.52 5.74
N ALA A 169 4.28 5.33 6.90
CA ALA A 169 5.64 4.82 7.00
C ALA A 169 5.70 3.35 6.59
N ARG A 170 6.52 3.04 5.58
CA ARG A 170 7.00 1.67 5.37
C ARG A 170 8.31 1.48 6.13
N LEU A 171 8.23 0.76 7.24
CA LEU A 171 9.35 0.42 8.12
C LEU A 171 10.14 -0.76 7.56
N ASN A 172 11.41 -0.84 7.94
CA ASN A 172 12.27 -2.01 7.71
C ASN A 172 11.90 -3.16 8.65
N PHE A 173 11.52 -2.84 9.89
CA PHE A 173 11.21 -3.79 10.96
C PHE A 173 9.78 -3.60 11.51
N PRO A 174 8.73 -3.89 10.72
CA PRO A 174 7.34 -3.63 11.13
C PRO A 174 6.88 -4.50 12.31
N HIS A 175 7.42 -5.71 12.48
CA HIS A 175 6.97 -6.68 13.49
C HIS A 175 7.78 -6.67 14.80
N GLU A 176 8.86 -5.90 14.90
CA GLU A 176 9.66 -5.87 16.13
C GLU A 176 8.86 -5.31 17.32
N ASN A 177 7.99 -4.34 17.07
CA ASN A 177 7.12 -3.79 18.11
C ASN A 177 6.06 -4.80 18.55
N GLU A 178 5.53 -5.63 17.66
CA GLU A 178 4.60 -6.72 18.02
C GLU A 178 5.31 -7.82 18.80
N LEU A 179 6.55 -8.16 18.43
CA LEU A 179 7.36 -9.14 19.15
C LEU A 179 7.77 -8.64 20.54
N ALA A 180 8.13 -7.37 20.67
CA ALA A 180 8.42 -6.73 21.95
C ALA A 180 7.17 -6.65 22.84
N ALA A 181 6.02 -6.24 22.27
CA ALA A 181 4.74 -6.22 22.98
C ALA A 181 4.33 -7.63 23.44
N ARG A 182 4.46 -8.65 22.58
CA ARG A 182 4.19 -10.06 22.92
C ARG A 182 5.11 -10.60 24.01
N LYS A 183 6.38 -10.19 24.04
CA LYS A 183 7.35 -10.56 25.08
C LYS A 183 7.08 -9.89 26.43
N LEU A 184 6.42 -8.73 26.43
CA LEU A 184 6.02 -8.00 27.64
C LEU A 184 4.64 -8.39 28.16
N LEU A 185 3.88 -9.21 27.43
CA LEU A 185 2.64 -9.77 27.94
C LEU A 185 2.95 -10.86 28.99
N PRO A 186 2.32 -10.83 30.18
CA PRO A 186 2.46 -11.92 31.14
C PRO A 186 1.99 -13.23 30.50
N VAL A 187 2.73 -14.31 30.75
CA VAL A 187 2.55 -15.66 30.17
C VAL A 187 1.08 -16.15 30.25
N CYS A 188 0.32 -15.66 31.23
CA CYS A 188 -1.09 -15.97 31.48
C CYS A 188 -2.07 -15.53 30.35
N ALA A 189 -1.70 -14.57 29.50
CA ALA A 189 -2.59 -14.02 28.46
C ALA A 189 -2.45 -14.74 27.09
N ILE A 190 -1.43 -15.59 26.92
CA ILE A 190 -1.13 -16.25 25.64
C ILE A 190 -2.10 -17.41 25.37
N ASP A 191 -2.64 -18.04 26.42
CA ASP A 191 -3.50 -19.22 26.30
C ASP A 191 -4.94 -18.88 25.89
N VAL A 192 -5.40 -17.64 26.06
CA VAL A 192 -6.76 -17.21 25.69
C VAL A 192 -6.93 -17.06 24.17
N MET A 193 -5.86 -16.80 23.42
CA MET A 193 -5.93 -16.61 21.96
C MET A 193 -5.84 -17.90 21.14
N LYS A 194 -5.65 -19.06 21.77
CA LYS A 194 -5.66 -20.37 21.09
C LYS A 194 -7.02 -21.09 21.14
N THR A 195 -7.97 -20.62 21.95
CA THR A 195 -9.24 -21.32 22.18
C THR A 195 -10.44 -20.81 21.36
N GLU A 196 -10.28 -19.77 20.53
CA GLU A 196 -11.35 -19.27 19.63
C GLU A 196 -11.18 -19.71 18.15
N ALA A 197 -10.36 -20.74 17.91
CA ALA A 197 -10.29 -21.45 16.64
C ALA A 197 -10.69 -22.92 16.85
N ALA A 198 -11.98 -23.13 17.13
CA ALA A 198 -12.66 -24.42 17.06
C ALA A 198 -14.06 -24.21 16.49
#